data_AF-T1G7X2-F1
#
_entry.id   AF-T1G7X2-F1
#
_cell.length_a   1.000
_cell.length_b   1.000
_cell.length_c   1.000
_cell.angle_alpha   90.00
_cell.angle_beta   90.00
_cell.angle_gamma   90.00
#
_symmetry.space_group_name_H-M   'P 1'
#
loop_
_entity.id
_entity.type
_entity.pdbx_description
1 polymer ?
#
loop_
_entity_poly.entity_id
_entity_poly.type
_entity_poly.pdbx_seq_one_letter_code
_entity_poly.pdbx_strand_id
1 'polypeptide(L)'
;MSPTNAGHESITQENLNYHDASYWRGIVDEIRRNEFGIGVALDGEGRVLMKKQLDRQGRCLDRLSKDLYSKDTHFVLELVQNADDNSYSSENCTPSLRFILNQDSIVVLNNEVGFNELNFRAICDVGRTTKGKHMLGYIGQKGIGFKSVFRVSDTPEVHSRGLHVKFDANSKPLGYILPEWTGDGVDGGDEENRKLAFSCFFFFFYKHLSFISNYKSIIS
;
A
#
# COMPACT_ATOMS: atom_id res chain seq x y z
N MET A 1 16.64 -44.07 13.34
CA MET A 1 15.89 -43.23 12.38
C MET A 1 15.97 -41.81 12.89
N SER A 2 16.80 -40.99 12.23
CA SER A 2 17.02 -39.59 12.60
C SER A 2 15.97 -38.72 11.89
N PRO A 3 15.37 -37.70 12.54
CA PRO A 3 14.51 -36.76 11.84
C PRO A 3 15.35 -35.87 10.93
N THR A 4 14.92 -35.76 9.68
CA THR A 4 15.51 -34.92 8.65
C THR A 4 15.35 -33.44 9.03
N ASN A 5 16.47 -32.74 9.24
CA ASN A 5 16.51 -31.28 9.35
C ASN A 5 16.08 -30.68 8.00
N ALA A 6 14.86 -30.16 7.91
CA ALA A 6 14.49 -29.22 6.86
C ALA A 6 15.21 -27.89 7.17
N GLY A 7 16.12 -27.51 6.29
CA GLY A 7 16.95 -26.32 6.44
C GLY A 7 16.09 -25.07 6.56
N HIS A 8 16.17 -24.42 7.72
CA HIS A 8 15.93 -22.99 7.83
C HIS A 8 17.12 -22.31 7.16
N GLU A 9 17.00 -21.97 5.88
CA GLU A 9 17.94 -21.04 5.25
C GLU A 9 17.74 -19.66 5.86
N SER A 10 18.68 -19.25 6.71
CA SER A 10 18.79 -17.89 7.22
C SER A 10 19.02 -16.93 6.05
N ILE A 11 18.13 -15.96 5.88
CA ILE A 11 18.28 -14.88 4.90
C ILE A 11 19.42 -13.97 5.39
N THR A 12 20.59 -14.05 4.75
CA THR A 12 21.69 -13.10 4.95
C THR A 12 21.46 -11.84 4.11
N GLN A 13 21.99 -10.69 4.55
CA GLN A 13 21.81 -9.38 3.89
C GLN A 13 22.21 -9.35 2.39
N GLU A 14 23.02 -10.31 1.93
CA GLU A 14 23.48 -10.40 0.53
C GLU A 14 22.42 -10.90 -0.47
N ASN A 15 21.29 -11.46 -0.02
CA ASN A 15 20.25 -12.04 -0.90
C ASN A 15 18.97 -11.20 -1.03
N LEU A 16 18.94 -9.98 -0.49
CA LEU A 16 17.82 -9.05 -0.75
C LEU A 16 18.08 -8.36 -2.08
N ASN A 17 17.37 -8.75 -3.14
CA ASN A 17 17.33 -8.02 -4.42
C ASN A 17 16.86 -6.58 -4.16
N TYR A 18 17.81 -5.67 -3.97
CA TYR A 18 17.53 -4.26 -3.76
C TYR A 18 17.16 -3.64 -5.09
N HIS A 19 15.90 -3.27 -5.25
CA HIS A 19 15.41 -2.57 -6.42
C HIS A 19 15.55 -1.06 -6.23
N ASP A 20 16.14 -0.37 -7.21
CA ASP A 20 16.25 1.08 -7.20
C ASP A 20 14.95 1.77 -7.66
N ALA A 21 14.95 3.10 -7.60
CA ALA A 21 13.81 3.91 -8.05
C ALA A 21 13.49 3.71 -9.55
N SER A 22 14.48 3.41 -10.38
CA SER A 22 14.28 3.18 -11.82
C SER A 22 13.51 1.88 -12.06
N TYR A 23 13.85 0.81 -11.34
CA TYR A 23 13.12 -0.46 -11.39
C TYR A 23 11.64 -0.24 -11.04
N TRP A 24 11.37 0.39 -9.90
CA TRP A 24 10.01 0.61 -9.43
C TRP A 24 9.20 1.51 -10.32
N ARG A 25 9.82 2.56 -10.87
CA ARG A 25 9.18 3.41 -11.88
C ARG A 25 8.75 2.60 -13.11
N GLY A 26 9.60 1.68 -13.58
CA GLY A 26 9.26 0.75 -14.65
C GLY A 26 8.03 -0.10 -14.33
N ILE A 27 7.96 -0.67 -13.12
CA ILE A 27 6.79 -1.42 -12.66
C ILE A 27 5.52 -0.56 -12.59
N VAL A 28 5.63 0.68 -12.10
CA VAL A 28 4.49 1.62 -12.07
C VAL A 28 3.98 1.92 -13.47
N ASP A 29 4.87 2.24 -14.40
CA ASP A 29 4.52 2.50 -15.80
C ASP A 29 3.89 1.27 -16.46
N GLU A 30 4.41 0.07 -16.15
CA GLU A 30 3.85 -1.19 -16.61
C GLU A 30 2.43 -1.41 -16.09
N ILE A 31 2.18 -1.26 -14.79
CA ILE A 31 0.83 -1.40 -14.20
C ILE A 31 -0.13 -0.39 -14.85
N ARG A 32 0.27 0.89 -14.92
CA ARG A 32 -0.54 1.95 -15.53
C ARG A 32 -0.89 1.61 -16.98
N ARG A 33 0.05 1.10 -17.76
CA ARG A 33 -0.19 0.77 -19.17
C ARG A 33 -0.96 -0.53 -19.35
N ASN A 34 -0.55 -1.61 -18.70
CA ASN A 34 -1.03 -2.96 -19.01
C ASN A 34 -2.34 -3.29 -18.30
N GLU A 35 -2.52 -2.81 -17.06
CA GLU A 35 -3.73 -3.08 -16.27
C GLU A 35 -4.79 -2.00 -16.47
N PHE A 36 -4.36 -0.75 -16.67
CA PHE A 36 -5.27 0.41 -16.76
C PHE A 36 -5.32 1.05 -18.15
N GLY A 37 -4.57 0.53 -19.12
CA GLY A 37 -4.52 1.03 -20.51
C GLY A 37 -4.06 2.48 -20.67
N ILE A 38 -3.36 3.03 -19.68
CA ILE A 38 -2.82 4.39 -19.76
C ILE A 38 -1.78 4.47 -20.87
N GLY A 39 -1.96 5.39 -21.81
CA GLY A 39 -1.06 5.58 -22.95
C GLY A 39 -1.16 4.49 -24.02
N VAL A 40 -2.16 3.62 -23.98
CA VAL A 40 -2.46 2.67 -25.07
C VAL A 40 -3.25 3.39 -26.16
N ALA A 41 -2.78 3.27 -27.41
CA ALA A 41 -3.51 3.79 -28.56
C ALA A 41 -4.68 2.85 -28.90
N LEU A 42 -5.90 3.34 -28.70
CA LEU A 42 -7.13 2.66 -29.08
C LEU A 42 -7.81 3.41 -30.22
N ASP A 43 -8.54 2.71 -31.08
CA ASP A 43 -9.40 3.31 -32.09
C ASP A 43 -10.64 3.99 -31.46
N GLY A 44 -11.49 4.59 -32.30
CA GLY A 44 -12.65 5.35 -31.82
C GLY A 44 -13.61 4.52 -30.97
N GLU A 45 -13.88 3.28 -31.39
CA GLU A 45 -14.77 2.36 -30.69
C GLU A 45 -14.14 1.81 -29.41
N GLY A 46 -12.87 1.39 -29.48
CA GLY A 46 -12.09 0.91 -28.34
C GLY A 46 -12.00 1.93 -27.22
N ARG A 47 -11.77 3.22 -27.53
CA ARG A 47 -11.77 4.29 -26.51
C ARG A 47 -13.11 4.43 -25.80
N VAL A 48 -14.22 4.34 -26.54
CA VAL A 48 -15.57 4.45 -25.96
C VAL A 48 -15.89 3.27 -25.06
N LEU A 49 -15.59 2.05 -25.50
CA LEU A 49 -15.79 0.84 -24.72
C LEU A 49 -14.95 0.83 -23.45
N MET A 50 -13.66 1.17 -23.57
CA MET A 50 -12.75 1.23 -22.43
C MET A 50 -13.20 2.26 -21.40
N LYS A 51 -13.54 3.49 -21.83
CA LYS A 51 -14.07 4.52 -20.93
C LYS A 51 -15.30 4.05 -20.16
N LYS A 52 -16.27 3.42 -20.84
CA LYS A 52 -17.46 2.85 -20.19
C LYS A 52 -17.11 1.79 -19.15
N GLN A 53 -16.10 0.97 -19.40
CA GLN A 53 -15.67 -0.08 -18.48
C GLN A 53 -14.94 0.51 -17.26
N LEU A 54 -14.04 1.48 -17.47
CA LEU A 54 -13.38 2.19 -16.37
C LEU A 54 -14.38 2.95 -15.49
N ASP A 55 -15.38 3.61 -16.09
CA ASP A 55 -16.45 4.29 -15.36
C ASP A 55 -17.32 3.31 -14.55
N ARG A 56 -17.51 2.08 -15.03
CA ARG A 56 -18.19 1.01 -14.28
C ARG A 56 -17.34 0.55 -13.10
N GLN A 57 -16.05 0.27 -13.32
CA GLN A 57 -15.12 -0.12 -12.26
C GLN A 57 -15.01 0.95 -11.17
N GLY A 58 -14.88 2.22 -11.55
CA GLY A 58 -14.81 3.32 -10.58
C GLY A 58 -16.05 3.45 -9.72
N ARG A 59 -17.25 3.25 -10.29
CA ARG A 59 -18.50 3.24 -9.51
C ARG A 59 -18.58 2.04 -8.56
N CYS A 60 -18.07 0.88 -8.95
CA CYS A 60 -17.98 -0.28 -8.06
C CYS A 60 -17.00 -0.01 -6.91
N LEU A 61 -15.82 0.54 -7.21
CA LEU A 61 -14.83 0.96 -6.23
C LEU A 61 -15.37 1.96 -5.22
N ASP A 62 -16.03 3.02 -5.70
CA ASP A 62 -16.61 4.08 -4.86
C ASP A 62 -17.73 3.55 -3.93
N ARG A 63 -18.51 2.57 -4.38
CA ARG A 63 -19.52 1.92 -3.53
C ARG A 63 -18.88 0.99 -2.51
N LEU A 64 -17.96 0.13 -2.96
CA LEU A 64 -17.28 -0.81 -2.10
C LEU A 64 -16.47 -0.10 -1.01
N SER A 65 -15.83 1.03 -1.33
CA SER A 65 -15.08 1.81 -0.35
C SER A 65 -15.98 2.41 0.73
N LYS A 66 -17.15 2.91 0.38
CA LYS A 66 -18.14 3.43 1.35
C LYS A 66 -18.66 2.34 2.28
N ASP A 67 -18.89 1.14 1.76
CA ASP A 67 -19.44 0.03 2.55
C ASP A 67 -18.37 -0.64 3.44
N LEU A 68 -17.18 -0.90 2.89
CA LEU A 68 -16.08 -1.58 3.59
C LEU A 68 -15.44 -0.71 4.69
N TYR A 69 -15.42 0.61 4.51
CA TYR A 69 -14.73 1.53 5.45
C TYR A 69 -15.72 2.36 6.27
N SER A 70 -16.90 1.78 6.55
CA SER A 70 -18.00 2.45 7.24
C SER A 70 -17.74 2.70 8.73
N LYS A 71 -16.81 1.98 9.39
CA LYS A 71 -16.39 2.30 10.77
C LYS A 71 -14.97 2.84 10.85
N ASP A 72 -14.89 3.87 11.67
CA ASP A 72 -13.78 4.79 11.88
C ASP A 72 -12.46 4.15 12.36
N THR A 73 -12.50 2.99 13.01
CA THR A 73 -11.31 2.36 13.62
C THR A 73 -10.74 1.18 12.84
N HIS A 74 -11.39 0.75 11.75
CA HIS A 74 -10.95 -0.45 11.02
C HIS A 74 -9.56 -0.28 10.40
N PHE A 75 -9.20 0.91 9.94
CA PHE A 75 -7.91 1.12 9.27
C PHE A 75 -6.71 0.78 10.16
N VAL A 76 -6.78 1.06 11.48
CA VAL A 76 -5.69 0.71 12.42
C VAL A 76 -5.52 -0.80 12.49
N LEU A 77 -6.62 -1.55 12.61
CA LEU A 77 -6.59 -3.01 12.69
C LEU A 77 -6.09 -3.64 11.39
N GLU A 78 -6.49 -3.12 10.24
CA GLU A 78 -5.99 -3.58 8.93
C GLU A 78 -4.48 -3.33 8.79
N LEU A 79 -3.98 -2.19 9.28
CA LEU A 79 -2.56 -1.87 9.27
C LEU A 79 -1.75 -2.75 10.24
N VAL A 80 -2.31 -3.06 11.40
CA VAL A 80 -1.71 -4.02 12.35
C VAL A 80 -1.65 -5.41 11.74
N GLN A 81 -2.72 -5.87 11.07
CA GLN A 81 -2.74 -7.15 10.37
C GLN A 81 -1.72 -7.19 9.22
N ASN A 82 -1.58 -6.10 8.45
CA ASN A 82 -0.53 -6.01 7.43
C ASN A 82 0.86 -6.15 8.04
N ALA A 83 1.13 -5.51 9.19
CA ALA A 83 2.39 -5.66 9.89
C ALA A 83 2.61 -7.10 10.40
N ASP A 84 1.57 -7.78 10.88
CA ASP A 84 1.65 -9.19 11.32
C ASP A 84 1.93 -10.14 10.13
N ASP A 85 1.38 -9.83 8.96
CA ASP A 85 1.57 -10.59 7.71
C ASP A 85 2.91 -10.30 7.00
N ASN A 86 3.68 -9.32 7.47
CA ASN A 86 4.89 -8.87 6.81
C ASN A 86 6.08 -9.80 7.10
N SER A 87 7.09 -9.72 6.23
CA SER A 87 8.35 -10.44 6.42
C SER A 87 9.36 -9.50 7.08
N TYR A 88 10.09 -10.01 8.06
CA TYR A 88 11.10 -9.26 8.80
C TYR A 88 12.46 -9.94 8.65
N SER A 89 13.54 -9.16 8.75
CA SER A 89 14.89 -9.72 8.72
C SER A 89 15.10 -10.73 9.83
N SER A 90 15.74 -11.86 9.52
CA SER A 90 16.10 -12.89 10.49
C SER A 90 17.22 -12.47 11.46
N GLU A 91 17.93 -11.38 11.16
CA GLU A 91 19.02 -10.87 12.00
C GLU A 91 18.48 -9.93 13.08
N ASN A 92 18.22 -10.47 14.28
CA ASN A 92 17.95 -9.73 15.53
C ASN A 92 17.03 -8.49 15.37
N CYS A 93 16.00 -8.61 14.54
CA CYS A 93 15.02 -7.55 14.34
C CYS A 93 13.80 -7.83 15.22
N THR A 94 13.38 -6.85 16.02
CA THR A 94 12.08 -6.89 16.69
C THR A 94 11.05 -6.25 15.76
N PRO A 95 10.05 -6.98 15.24
CA PRO A 95 8.96 -6.40 14.47
C PRO A 95 8.33 -5.23 15.23
N SER A 96 8.18 -4.10 14.55
CA SER A 96 7.66 -2.87 15.13
C SER A 96 6.76 -2.14 14.15
N LEU A 97 5.66 -1.62 14.67
CA LEU A 97 4.71 -0.78 13.97
C LEU A 97 4.53 0.48 14.82
N ARG A 98 4.74 1.66 14.23
CA ARG A 98 4.64 2.95 14.91
C ARG A 98 3.69 3.86 14.15
N PHE A 99 2.75 4.44 14.88
CA PHE A 99 1.87 5.49 14.39
C PHE A 99 2.37 6.83 14.95
N ILE A 100 2.67 7.78 14.06
CA ILE A 100 3.05 9.15 14.41
C ILE A 100 1.89 10.04 13.98
N LEU A 101 1.28 10.71 14.96
CA LEU A 101 0.17 11.64 14.74
C LEU A 101 0.72 13.06 14.72
N ASN A 102 0.68 13.69 13.55
CA ASN A 102 1.01 15.11 13.39
C ASN A 102 -0.27 15.94 13.44
N GLN A 103 -0.17 17.25 13.19
CA GLN A 103 -1.35 18.13 13.16
C GLN A 103 -2.27 17.85 11.96
N ASP A 104 -1.68 17.55 10.79
CA ASP A 104 -2.40 17.41 9.52
C ASP A 104 -2.14 16.07 8.81
N SER A 105 -1.37 15.19 9.44
CA SER A 105 -0.98 13.91 8.87
C SER A 105 -0.86 12.79 9.91
N ILE A 106 -0.99 11.56 9.42
CA ILE A 106 -0.63 10.36 10.14
C ILE A 106 0.48 9.69 9.35
N VAL A 107 1.56 9.33 10.04
CA VAL A 107 2.67 8.56 9.45
C VAL A 107 2.71 7.20 10.13
N VAL A 108 2.70 6.13 9.34
CA VAL A 108 2.78 4.77 9.84
C VAL A 108 4.07 4.15 9.36
N LEU A 109 4.88 3.74 10.33
CA LEU A 109 6.20 3.13 10.11
C LEU A 109 6.14 1.68 10.53
N ASN A 110 6.51 0.74 9.66
CA ASN A 110 6.62 -0.67 10.01
C ASN A 110 7.96 -1.22 9.59
N ASN A 111 8.69 -1.92 10.47
CA ASN A 111 10.07 -2.32 10.22
C ASN A 111 10.31 -3.61 9.36
N GLU A 112 9.43 -3.88 8.39
CA GLU A 112 9.53 -5.02 7.47
C GLU A 112 10.68 -4.95 6.44
N VAL A 113 10.95 -6.07 5.75
CA VAL A 113 11.94 -6.14 4.65
C VAL A 113 11.55 -5.34 3.41
N GLY A 114 10.33 -4.80 3.33
CA GLY A 114 9.87 -3.95 2.24
C GLY A 114 9.13 -4.71 1.13
N PHE A 115 8.50 -3.95 0.25
CA PHE A 115 7.64 -4.47 -0.80
C PHE A 115 8.44 -5.26 -1.82
N ASN A 116 7.92 -6.42 -2.19
CA ASN A 116 8.22 -7.00 -3.49
C ASN A 116 7.16 -6.59 -4.53
N GLU A 117 7.45 -6.85 -5.80
CA GLU A 117 6.56 -6.51 -6.91
C GLU A 117 5.16 -7.10 -6.75
N LEU A 118 5.04 -8.33 -6.24
CA LEU A 118 3.75 -8.97 -6.00
C LEU A 118 2.92 -8.22 -4.95
N ASN A 119 3.55 -7.71 -3.89
CA ASN A 119 2.88 -6.87 -2.89
C ASN A 119 2.40 -5.57 -3.52
N PHE A 120 3.25 -4.93 -4.33
CA PHE A 120 2.90 -3.68 -4.99
C PHE A 120 1.73 -3.85 -6.00
N ARG A 121 1.79 -4.88 -6.85
CA ARG A 121 0.69 -5.20 -7.78
C ARG A 121 -0.59 -5.54 -7.02
N ALA A 122 -0.52 -6.27 -5.91
CA ALA A 122 -1.70 -6.60 -5.11
C ALA A 122 -2.39 -5.36 -4.54
N ILE A 123 -1.65 -4.32 -4.13
CA ILE A 123 -2.27 -3.06 -3.69
C ILE A 123 -2.83 -2.23 -4.86
N CYS A 124 -2.46 -2.51 -6.11
CA CYS A 124 -3.02 -1.85 -7.29
C CYS A 124 -4.24 -2.58 -7.88
N ASP A 125 -4.68 -3.68 -7.27
CA ASP A 125 -5.79 -4.51 -7.78
C ASP A 125 -7.05 -4.40 -6.89
N VAL A 126 -8.20 -4.84 -7.42
CA VAL A 126 -9.48 -4.95 -6.72
C VAL A 126 -9.90 -6.41 -6.68
N GLY A 127 -9.70 -7.06 -5.54
CA GLY A 127 -10.30 -8.38 -5.27
C GLY A 127 -9.51 -9.59 -5.74
N ARG A 128 -8.24 -9.44 -6.16
CA ARG A 128 -7.34 -10.60 -6.31
C ARG A 128 -6.83 -11.03 -4.94
N THR A 129 -7.46 -12.06 -4.38
CA THR A 129 -7.09 -12.64 -3.08
C THR A 129 -5.79 -13.43 -3.24
N THR A 130 -4.70 -13.00 -2.61
CA THR A 130 -3.46 -13.82 -2.54
C THR A 130 -3.54 -14.92 -1.47
N LYS A 131 -4.60 -14.97 -0.67
CA LYS A 131 -4.81 -15.98 0.38
C LYS A 131 -6.01 -16.87 0.03
N GLY A 132 -5.79 -18.19 0.00
CA GLY A 132 -6.85 -19.18 -0.20
C GLY A 132 -7.94 -19.08 0.88
N LYS A 133 -9.16 -19.51 0.54
CA LYS A 133 -10.34 -19.55 1.42
C LYS A 133 -10.09 -20.34 2.72
N HIS A 134 -9.48 -19.77 3.76
CA HIS A 134 -9.58 -20.34 5.10
C HIS A 134 -9.43 -19.25 6.17
N MET A 135 -10.26 -19.40 7.21
CA MET A 135 -10.29 -18.70 8.50
C MET A 135 -11.28 -17.53 8.59
N LEU A 136 -12.54 -17.87 8.91
CA LEU A 136 -13.48 -16.95 9.56
C LEU A 136 -12.78 -16.32 10.78
N GLY A 137 -12.43 -15.04 10.68
CA GLY A 137 -11.84 -14.26 11.78
C GLY A 137 -10.62 -13.42 11.39
N TYR A 138 -9.92 -13.75 10.30
CA TYR A 138 -8.78 -12.99 9.78
C TYR A 138 -9.11 -12.45 8.39
N ILE A 139 -9.38 -11.16 8.29
CA ILE A 139 -9.74 -10.48 7.03
C ILE A 139 -8.48 -9.88 6.37
N GLY A 140 -7.32 -10.51 6.55
CA GLY A 140 -6.05 -10.03 5.96
C GLY A 140 -6.00 -10.30 4.46
N GLN A 141 -6.67 -9.46 3.66
CA GLN A 141 -6.65 -9.48 2.20
C GLN A 141 -5.69 -8.40 1.70
N LYS A 142 -4.51 -8.80 1.19
CA LYS A 142 -3.63 -7.87 0.47
C LYS A 142 -4.43 -7.24 -0.68
N GLY A 143 -4.54 -5.91 -0.67
CA GLY A 143 -5.30 -5.14 -1.67
C GLY A 143 -6.63 -4.56 -1.21
N ILE A 144 -7.36 -5.18 -0.27
CA ILE A 144 -8.59 -4.59 0.33
C ILE A 144 -8.26 -3.95 1.68
N GLY A 145 -7.44 -4.58 2.53
CA GLY A 145 -7.05 -4.01 3.82
C GLY A 145 -6.33 -2.67 3.69
N PHE A 146 -5.41 -2.54 2.71
CA PHE A 146 -4.75 -1.27 2.42
C PHE A 146 -5.74 -0.15 2.08
N LYS A 147 -6.84 -0.45 1.38
CA LYS A 147 -7.79 0.58 0.94
C LYS A 147 -8.56 1.21 2.10
N SER A 148 -8.55 0.60 3.28
CA SER A 148 -9.10 1.21 4.50
C SER A 148 -8.46 2.54 4.86
N VAL A 149 -7.22 2.79 4.39
CA VAL A 149 -6.55 4.06 4.62
C VAL A 149 -7.22 5.25 3.92
N PHE A 150 -8.04 4.98 2.89
CA PHE A 150 -8.85 6.03 2.26
C PHE A 150 -9.96 6.56 3.17
N ARG A 151 -10.20 5.92 4.32
CA ARG A 151 -11.03 6.49 5.39
C ARG A 151 -10.39 7.73 6.01
N VAL A 152 -9.05 7.82 5.99
CA VAL A 152 -8.27 8.82 6.74
C VAL A 152 -7.40 9.70 5.85
N SER A 153 -7.33 9.41 4.55
CA SER A 153 -6.60 10.21 3.56
C SER A 153 -7.22 10.05 2.18
N ASP A 154 -7.51 11.16 1.50
CA ASP A 154 -7.88 11.10 0.08
C ASP A 154 -6.67 10.80 -0.81
N THR A 155 -5.46 11.05 -0.31
CA THR A 155 -4.20 10.94 -1.07
C THR A 155 -3.14 10.13 -0.32
N PRO A 156 -3.37 8.83 -0.04
CA PRO A 156 -2.39 8.02 0.68
C PRO A 156 -1.15 7.77 -0.19
N GLU A 157 0.02 7.89 0.43
CA GLU A 157 1.30 7.54 -0.21
C GLU A 157 1.88 6.26 0.39
N VAL A 158 2.62 5.52 -0.43
CA VAL A 158 3.33 4.31 -0.05
C VAL A 158 4.80 4.48 -0.43
N HIS A 159 5.68 4.29 0.55
CA HIS A 159 7.12 4.25 0.30
C HIS A 159 7.75 2.96 0.84
N SER A 160 8.59 2.33 0.02
CA SER A 160 9.28 1.09 0.38
C SER A 160 10.49 0.85 -0.53
N ARG A 161 11.71 0.98 0.01
CA ARG A 161 12.97 0.62 -0.68
C ARG A 161 13.00 0.99 -2.18
N GLY A 162 13.03 2.29 -2.47
CA GLY A 162 13.05 2.84 -3.83
C GLY A 162 11.67 2.98 -4.48
N LEU A 163 10.62 2.33 -3.98
CA LEU A 163 9.24 2.56 -4.40
C LEU A 163 8.70 3.84 -3.74
N HIS A 164 8.25 4.81 -4.54
CA HIS A 164 7.58 6.02 -4.05
C HIS A 164 6.35 6.32 -4.92
N VAL A 165 5.17 6.04 -4.36
CA VAL A 165 3.90 6.20 -5.08
C VAL A 165 2.84 6.84 -4.20
N LYS A 166 1.90 7.52 -4.83
CA LYS A 166 0.65 7.95 -4.21
C LYS A 166 -0.55 7.37 -4.96
N PHE A 167 -1.67 7.33 -4.26
CA PHE A 167 -2.98 7.14 -4.85
C PHE A 167 -3.82 8.39 -4.56
N ASP A 168 -4.82 8.70 -5.38
CA ASP A 168 -5.63 9.91 -5.24
C ASP A 168 -7.10 9.59 -5.48
N ALA A 169 -7.91 9.52 -4.42
CA ALA A 169 -9.35 9.24 -4.49
C ALA A 169 -10.14 10.25 -5.34
N ASN A 170 -9.60 11.46 -5.53
CA ASN A 170 -10.19 12.49 -6.38
C ASN A 170 -9.89 12.27 -7.87
N SER A 171 -8.83 11.52 -8.20
CA SER A 171 -8.48 11.08 -9.55
C SER A 171 -9.39 9.93 -10.02
N LYS A 172 -10.68 10.23 -10.16
CA LYS A 172 -11.69 9.27 -10.64
C LYS A 172 -11.45 8.88 -12.11
N PRO A 173 -11.84 7.65 -12.53
CA PRO A 173 -12.55 6.63 -11.75
C PRO A 173 -11.68 5.69 -10.92
N LEU A 174 -10.36 5.69 -11.13
CA LEU A 174 -9.45 4.64 -10.64
C LEU A 174 -8.57 5.05 -9.47
N GLY A 175 -8.79 6.24 -8.92
CA GLY A 175 -7.97 6.86 -7.89
C GLY A 175 -7.56 5.98 -6.70
N TYR A 176 -8.43 5.04 -6.33
CA TYR A 176 -8.18 4.09 -5.25
C TYR A 176 -7.11 3.03 -5.57
N ILE A 177 -6.84 2.75 -6.85
CA ILE A 177 -6.00 1.62 -7.29
C ILE A 177 -4.96 2.00 -8.36
N LEU A 178 -5.06 3.18 -8.96
CA LEU A 178 -4.12 3.66 -9.95
C LEU A 178 -2.92 4.31 -9.25
N PRO A 179 -1.72 3.68 -9.25
CA PRO A 179 -0.56 4.29 -8.63
C PRO A 179 -0.04 5.46 -9.47
N GLU A 180 0.36 6.54 -8.81
CA GLU A 180 1.07 7.67 -9.39
C GLU A 180 2.47 7.75 -8.77
N TRP A 181 3.50 7.76 -9.62
CA TRP A 181 4.87 7.93 -9.19
C TRP A 181 5.07 9.33 -8.60
N THR A 182 5.63 9.42 -7.39
CA THR A 182 5.93 10.71 -6.75
C THR A 182 7.41 11.11 -6.83
N GLY A 183 8.29 10.17 -7.22
CA GLY A 183 9.73 10.41 -7.39
C GLY A 183 10.48 10.69 -6.10
N ASP A 184 11.78 10.98 -6.23
CA ASP A 184 12.69 11.30 -5.13
C ASP A 184 12.40 12.68 -4.48
N GLY A 185 11.42 13.40 -5.02
CA GLY A 185 11.03 14.76 -4.65
C GLY A 185 9.86 14.80 -3.68
N VAL A 186 10.11 14.49 -2.41
CA VAL A 186 9.35 15.11 -1.32
C VAL A 186 9.98 16.48 -1.07
N ASP A 187 9.42 17.50 -1.72
CA ASP A 187 9.72 18.89 -1.41
C ASP A 187 9.29 19.18 0.03
N GLY A 188 10.25 19.59 0.87
CA GLY A 188 9.98 20.49 1.99
C GLY A 188 9.63 19.91 3.37
N GLY A 189 9.78 18.61 3.64
CA GLY A 189 9.58 18.07 4.99
C GLY A 189 10.45 16.85 5.30
N ASP A 190 11.38 17.03 6.23
CA ASP A 190 12.09 16.01 7.01
C ASP A 190 12.99 15.00 6.29
N GLU A 191 14.24 15.42 6.09
CA GLU A 191 15.41 14.54 5.91
C GLU A 191 15.52 13.45 7.01
N GLU A 192 14.94 13.68 8.19
CA GLU A 192 14.87 12.71 9.30
C GLU A 192 13.87 11.56 9.00
N ASN A 193 12.72 11.88 8.39
CA ASN A 193 11.75 10.87 7.92
C ASN A 193 12.33 10.07 6.75
N ARG A 194 13.18 10.69 5.91
CA ARG A 194 13.95 9.97 4.86
C ARG A 194 14.95 8.99 5.45
N LYS A 195 15.65 9.32 6.55
CA LYS A 195 16.57 8.39 7.23
C LYS A 195 15.84 7.21 7.88
N LEU A 196 14.67 7.43 8.45
CA LEU A 196 13.77 6.36 8.89
C LEU A 196 13.29 5.49 7.71
N ALA A 197 13.30 6.03 6.48
CA ALA A 197 12.83 5.35 5.27
C ALA A 197 13.74 4.33 4.62
N PHE A 198 14.96 4.20 5.13
CA PHE A 198 15.93 3.27 4.59
C PHE A 198 15.82 1.84 5.09
N SER A 199 14.91 1.56 6.02
CA SER A 199 14.68 0.19 6.43
C SER A 199 13.33 -0.34 5.92
N CYS A 200 12.22 0.40 6.06
CA CYS A 200 10.91 -0.26 6.06
C CYS A 200 9.66 0.67 5.85
N PHE A 201 8.50 0.09 5.50
CA PHE A 201 7.20 0.68 5.05
C PHE A 201 6.78 2.08 5.56
N PHE A 202 6.33 2.94 4.63
CA PHE A 202 5.67 4.22 4.92
C PHE A 202 4.23 4.21 4.43
N PHE A 203 3.36 4.72 5.28
CA PHE A 203 2.20 5.47 4.79
C PHE A 203 2.31 6.94 5.16
N PHE A 204 2.19 7.83 4.17
CA PHE A 204 1.85 9.24 4.39
C PHE A 204 0.36 9.43 4.14
N PHE A 205 -0.33 10.01 5.12
CA PHE A 205 -1.73 10.39 5.04
C PHE A 205 -1.84 11.91 5.17
N TYR A 206 -2.42 12.61 4.19
CA TYR A 206 -2.69 14.05 4.28
C TYR A 206 -4.21 14.35 4.36
N LYS A 207 -4.58 15.14 5.38
CA LYS A 207 -5.86 15.87 5.69
C LYS A 207 -7.08 15.05 6.17
N HIS A 208 -7.97 15.53 7.06
CA HIS A 208 -8.42 16.89 7.47
C HIS A 208 -8.53 17.07 9.02
N LEU A 209 -8.35 18.30 9.52
CA LEU A 209 -8.15 18.74 10.93
C LEU A 209 -9.15 18.28 12.02
N SER A 210 -10.31 17.71 11.68
CA SER A 210 -11.34 17.33 12.66
C SER A 210 -11.24 15.88 13.15
N PHE A 211 -10.23 15.14 12.69
CA PHE A 211 -10.11 13.70 12.90
C PHE A 211 -9.19 13.33 14.08
N ILE A 212 -8.03 14.00 14.23
CA ILE A 212 -6.94 13.55 15.11
C ILE A 212 -7.31 13.59 16.60
N SER A 213 -8.23 14.48 17.03
CA SER A 213 -8.72 14.50 18.41
C SER A 213 -9.43 13.20 18.82
N ASN A 214 -10.09 12.50 17.88
CA ASN A 214 -10.86 11.30 18.17
C ASN A 214 -10.00 10.03 18.25
N TYR A 215 -8.77 10.04 17.71
CA TYR A 215 -7.89 8.87 17.64
C TYR A 215 -6.67 8.94 18.55
N LYS A 216 -6.39 10.10 19.14
CA LYS A 216 -5.36 10.22 20.17
C LYS A 216 -5.56 9.20 21.30
N SER A 217 -6.80 8.88 21.67
CA SER A 217 -7.12 7.86 22.71
C SER A 217 -7.03 6.41 22.24
N ILE A 218 -6.93 6.17 20.92
CA ILE A 218 -6.88 4.82 20.33
C ILE A 218 -5.44 4.40 20.06
N ILE A 219 -4.57 5.38 19.80
CA ILE A 219 -3.17 5.16 19.38
C ILE A 219 -2.18 5.38 20.53
N SER A 220 -2.58 6.08 21.61
CA SER A 220 -1.79 6.21 22.85
C SER A 220 -1.91 4.98 23.73
#